data_AF-A0A3M6TMU4-F1
#
_entry.id   AF-A0A3M6TMU4-F1
#
_cell.length_a   1.000
_cell.length_b   1.000
_cell.length_c   1.000
_cell.angle_alpha   90.00
_cell.angle_beta   90.00
_cell.angle_gamma   90.00
#
_symmetry.space_group_name_H-M   'P 1'
#
loop_
_entity.id
_entity.type
_entity.pdbx_description
1 polymer ?
#
loop_
_entity_poly.entity_id
_entity_poly.type
_entity_poly.pdbx_seq_one_letter_code
_entity_poly.pdbx_strand_id
1 'polypeptide(L)'
;MMIIVQKLRSFFLYSLLVVVFCLGTILRVFPFFKRFISNAIDRMFGLKIPQDDYWDSMFSRQMLRGLWRFILLDINKKTKLGAKAYNSPLFSVDGKDCFRLFEKSKLGRPLVLRDFGEIVRDFADIADFVIVYIEEAHPSDGWALKNNYNIPKHRTQAERCAAAQLLLSHNPPCTVTVDTMLDAANLAYGASPERFYIIRDSKIVYQGGPGPMSYNVNEVRAWLENYAGKLSSKGRGE
;
A
#
# COMPACT_ATOMS: atom_id res chain seq x y z
N MET A 1 -9.98 25.37 -13.56
CA MET A 1 -9.30 24.60 -14.63
C MET A 1 -8.76 23.25 -14.14
N MET A 2 -7.90 23.22 -13.11
CA MET A 2 -7.26 21.97 -12.63
C MET A 2 -8.23 20.87 -12.16
N ILE A 3 -9.30 21.23 -11.42
CA ILE A 3 -10.33 20.29 -10.96
C ILE A 3 -11.11 19.68 -12.14
N ILE A 4 -11.41 20.48 -13.17
CA ILE A 4 -12.15 20.02 -14.35
C ILE A 4 -11.31 19.03 -15.15
N VAL A 5 -10.03 19.34 -15.37
CA VAL A 5 -9.07 18.44 -16.05
C VAL A 5 -8.94 17.12 -15.28
N GLN A 6 -8.84 17.18 -13.95
CA GLN A 6 -8.77 15.98 -13.11
C GLN A 6 -10.04 15.14 -13.21
N LYS A 7 -11.23 15.75 -13.13
CA LYS A 7 -12.51 15.05 -13.28
C LYS A 7 -12.66 14.41 -14.67
N LEU A 8 -12.28 15.12 -15.74
CA LEU A 8 -12.27 14.58 -17.10
C LEU A 8 -11.31 13.40 -17.21
N ARG A 9 -10.08 13.53 -16.70
CA ARG A 9 -9.11 12.43 -16.67
C ARG A 9 -9.67 11.21 -15.93
N SER A 10 -10.27 11.40 -14.76
CA SER A 10 -10.91 10.32 -14.01
C SER A 10 -12.06 9.69 -14.80
N PHE A 11 -12.90 10.48 -15.48
CA PHE A 11 -13.97 9.97 -16.33
C PHE A 11 -13.44 9.09 -17.47
N PHE A 12 -12.41 9.54 -18.19
CA PHE A 12 -11.80 8.76 -19.27
C PHE A 12 -11.15 7.48 -18.75
N LEU A 13 -10.41 7.54 -17.62
CA LEU A 13 -9.81 6.36 -17.00
C LEU A 13 -10.86 5.34 -16.57
N TYR A 14 -11.95 5.79 -15.93
CA TYR A 14 -13.04 4.91 -15.53
C TYR A 14 -13.74 4.29 -16.75
N SER A 15 -14.02 5.08 -17.79
CA SER A 15 -14.65 4.60 -19.01
C SER A 15 -13.80 3.55 -19.72
N LEU A 16 -12.49 3.77 -19.81
CA LEU A 16 -11.54 2.79 -20.34
C LEU A 16 -11.54 1.50 -19.50
N LEU A 17 -11.54 1.63 -18.18
CA LEU A 17 -11.59 0.49 -17.27
C LEU A 17 -12.88 -0.32 -17.46
N VAL A 18 -14.02 0.34 -17.63
CA VAL A 18 -15.30 -0.32 -17.95
C VAL A 18 -15.21 -1.09 -19.27
N VAL A 19 -14.67 -0.50 -20.34
CA VAL A 19 -14.49 -1.17 -21.64
C VAL A 19 -13.61 -2.41 -21.50
N VAL A 20 -12.47 -2.31 -20.78
CA VAL A 20 -11.58 -3.45 -20.51
C VAL A 20 -12.31 -4.56 -19.76
N PHE A 21 -13.15 -4.21 -18.78
CA PHE A 21 -13.92 -5.19 -18.01
C PHE A 21 -15.03 -5.85 -18.82
N CYS A 22 -15.70 -5.10 -19.69
CA CYS A 22 -16.68 -5.66 -20.64
C CYS A 22 -16.02 -6.67 -21.58
N LEU A 23 -14.88 -6.31 -22.19
CA LEU A 23 -14.11 -7.21 -23.05
C LEU A 23 -13.58 -8.43 -22.27
N GLY A 24 -13.00 -8.22 -21.09
CA GLY A 24 -12.49 -9.29 -20.24
C GLY A 24 -13.58 -10.27 -19.79
N THR A 25 -14.80 -9.78 -19.54
CA THR A 25 -15.96 -10.64 -19.21
C THR A 25 -16.33 -11.54 -20.38
N ILE A 26 -16.29 -11.03 -21.62
CA ILE A 26 -16.53 -11.82 -22.83
C ILE A 26 -15.42 -12.87 -23.01
N LEU A 27 -14.14 -12.46 -22.88
CA LEU A 27 -13.00 -13.36 -23.04
C LEU A 27 -12.97 -14.48 -21.99
N ARG A 28 -13.45 -14.21 -20.76
CA ARG A 28 -13.51 -15.16 -19.66
C ARG A 28 -14.42 -16.36 -19.95
N VAL A 29 -15.41 -16.23 -20.85
CA VAL A 29 -16.31 -17.33 -21.26
C VAL A 29 -15.54 -18.45 -21.97
N PHE A 30 -14.44 -18.10 -22.64
CA PHE A 30 -13.68 -19.02 -23.46
C PHE A 30 -12.49 -19.58 -22.67
N PRO A 31 -12.45 -20.89 -22.34
CA PRO A 31 -11.39 -21.49 -21.53
C PRO A 31 -9.98 -21.30 -22.10
N PHE A 32 -9.87 -21.16 -23.42
CA PHE A 32 -8.62 -20.90 -24.13
C PHE A 32 -7.89 -19.64 -23.62
N PHE A 33 -8.63 -18.57 -23.29
CA PHE A 33 -8.00 -17.33 -22.80
C PHE A 33 -7.60 -17.40 -21.33
N LYS A 34 -8.02 -18.42 -20.56
CA LYS A 34 -7.68 -18.54 -19.13
C LYS A 34 -6.18 -18.51 -18.90
N ARG A 35 -5.43 -19.31 -19.67
CA ARG A 35 -3.97 -19.37 -19.60
C ARG A 35 -3.29 -18.08 -20.07
N PHE A 36 -3.81 -17.45 -21.13
CA PHE A 36 -3.27 -16.20 -21.65
C PHE A 36 -3.41 -15.06 -20.63
N ILE A 37 -4.61 -14.90 -20.07
CA ILE A 37 -4.92 -13.89 -19.06
C ILE A 37 -4.09 -14.12 -17.79
N SER A 38 -3.99 -15.37 -17.32
CA SER A 38 -3.15 -15.71 -16.16
C SER A 38 -1.69 -15.35 -16.39
N ASN A 39 -1.11 -15.71 -17.55
CA ASN A 39 0.28 -15.37 -17.86
C ASN A 39 0.50 -13.85 -17.90
N ALA A 40 -0.48 -13.09 -18.38
CA ALA A 40 -0.41 -11.63 -18.37
C ALA A 40 -0.45 -11.07 -16.93
N ILE A 41 -1.30 -11.62 -16.07
CA ILE A 41 -1.41 -11.27 -14.65
C ILE A 41 -0.14 -11.60 -13.88
N ASP A 42 0.42 -12.80 -14.09
CA ASP A 42 1.66 -13.22 -13.42
C ASP A 42 2.83 -12.29 -13.78
N ARG A 43 2.92 -11.90 -15.06
CA ARG A 43 3.93 -10.94 -15.53
C ARG A 43 3.68 -9.54 -15.00
N MET A 44 2.41 -9.15 -14.90
CA MET A 44 2.01 -7.85 -14.37
C MET A 44 2.43 -7.77 -12.90
N PHE A 45 1.91 -8.63 -12.03
CA PHE A 45 2.14 -8.51 -10.59
C PHE A 45 3.46 -9.10 -10.09
N GLY A 46 4.22 -9.82 -10.94
CA GLY A 46 5.43 -10.52 -10.51
C GLY A 46 5.16 -11.64 -9.49
N LEU A 47 3.89 -12.02 -9.34
CA LEU A 47 3.40 -13.00 -8.37
C LEU A 47 2.62 -14.08 -9.12
N LYS A 48 2.93 -15.35 -8.83
CA LYS A 48 2.14 -16.48 -9.32
C LYS A 48 1.05 -16.80 -8.30
N ILE A 49 -0.16 -16.33 -8.56
CA ILE A 49 -1.34 -16.70 -7.77
C ILE A 49 -2.03 -17.86 -8.50
N PRO A 50 -2.38 -18.97 -7.83
CA PRO A 50 -3.16 -20.03 -8.45
C PRO A 50 -4.43 -19.48 -9.10
N GLN A 51 -4.66 -19.84 -10.36
CA GLN A 51 -5.75 -19.26 -11.15
C GLN A 51 -7.10 -19.39 -10.46
N ASP A 52 -7.37 -20.55 -9.86
CA ASP A 52 -8.67 -20.83 -9.25
C ASP A 52 -8.98 -19.97 -8.03
N ASP A 53 -7.96 -19.32 -7.44
CA ASP A 53 -8.09 -18.47 -6.26
C ASP A 53 -8.73 -17.12 -6.59
N TYR A 54 -8.53 -16.63 -7.81
CA TYR A 54 -8.98 -15.31 -8.23
C TYR A 54 -9.89 -15.32 -9.46
N TRP A 55 -9.86 -16.39 -10.29
CA TRP A 55 -10.55 -16.48 -11.58
C TRP A 55 -12.04 -16.16 -11.45
N ASP A 56 -12.68 -16.60 -10.37
CA ASP A 56 -14.12 -16.38 -10.17
C ASP A 56 -14.49 -14.90 -10.01
N SER A 57 -13.57 -14.12 -9.46
CA SER A 57 -13.70 -12.68 -9.27
C SER A 57 -13.19 -11.85 -10.45
N MET A 58 -12.51 -12.47 -11.44
CA MET A 58 -11.90 -11.76 -12.56
C MET A 58 -12.92 -11.04 -13.42
N PHE A 59 -12.62 -9.77 -13.72
CA PHE A 59 -13.50 -8.86 -14.46
C PHE A 59 -14.90 -8.68 -13.86
N SER A 60 -15.08 -9.06 -12.59
CA SER A 60 -16.33 -8.84 -11.87
C SER A 60 -16.54 -7.35 -11.54
N ARG A 61 -17.79 -6.99 -11.22
CA ARG A 61 -18.13 -5.66 -10.70
C ARG A 61 -17.38 -5.33 -9.40
N GLN A 62 -17.05 -6.34 -8.59
CA GLN A 62 -16.32 -6.15 -7.34
C GLN A 62 -14.86 -5.77 -7.62
N MET A 63 -14.20 -6.48 -8.54
CA MET A 63 -12.85 -6.15 -9.00
C MET A 63 -12.79 -4.76 -9.64
N LEU A 64 -13.80 -4.38 -10.45
CA LEU A 64 -13.87 -3.04 -11.05
C LEU A 64 -13.91 -1.94 -9.99
N ARG A 65 -14.78 -2.11 -8.98
CA ARG A 65 -14.89 -1.16 -7.86
C ARG A 65 -13.61 -1.09 -7.03
N GLY A 66 -12.96 -2.23 -6.79
CA GLY A 66 -11.69 -2.30 -6.05
C GLY A 66 -10.56 -1.57 -6.78
N LEU A 67 -10.32 -1.91 -8.05
CA LEU A 67 -9.29 -1.24 -8.87
C LEU A 67 -9.57 0.25 -9.02
N TRP A 68 -10.83 0.63 -9.23
CA TRP A 68 -11.19 2.04 -9.32
C TRP A 68 -10.93 2.80 -8.01
N ARG A 69 -11.17 2.16 -6.85
CA ARG A 69 -10.83 2.74 -5.54
C ARG A 69 -9.32 2.97 -5.42
N PHE A 70 -8.49 2.00 -5.80
CA PHE A 70 -7.03 2.15 -5.77
C PHE A 70 -6.54 3.28 -6.69
N ILE A 71 -7.08 3.37 -7.91
CA ILE A 71 -6.77 4.45 -8.86
C ILE A 71 -7.17 5.81 -8.28
N LEU A 72 -8.36 5.93 -7.69
CA LEU A 72 -8.82 7.18 -7.07
C LEU A 72 -7.96 7.58 -5.88
N LEU A 73 -7.55 6.63 -5.03
CA LEU A 73 -6.64 6.91 -3.92
C LEU A 73 -5.29 7.44 -4.42
N ASP A 74 -4.71 6.82 -5.45
CA ASP A 74 -3.43 7.28 -6.00
C ASP A 74 -3.54 8.66 -6.67
N ILE A 75 -4.62 8.94 -7.40
CA ILE A 75 -4.83 10.24 -8.05
C ILE A 75 -5.05 11.36 -7.03
N ASN A 76 -5.78 11.07 -5.94
CA ASN A 76 -6.25 12.09 -4.99
C ASN A 76 -5.43 12.17 -3.70
N LYS A 77 -4.36 11.37 -3.55
CA LYS A 77 -3.50 11.41 -2.36
C LYS A 77 -2.97 12.82 -2.09
N LYS A 78 -2.87 13.15 -0.81
CA LYS A 78 -2.44 14.47 -0.34
C LYS A 78 -0.94 14.65 -0.44
N THR A 79 -0.17 13.59 -0.17
CA THR A 79 1.28 13.64 -0.14
C THR A 79 1.86 13.36 -1.53
N LYS A 80 2.96 14.06 -1.83
CA LYS A 80 3.75 13.88 -3.07
C LYS A 80 5.23 13.94 -2.69
N LEU A 81 6.08 13.29 -3.50
CA LEU A 81 7.53 13.39 -3.37
C LEU A 81 7.98 14.85 -3.25
N GLY A 82 8.84 15.14 -2.26
CA GLY A 82 9.35 16.48 -1.93
C GLY A 82 8.42 17.35 -1.09
N ALA A 83 7.12 17.01 -0.98
CA ALA A 83 6.17 17.77 -0.17
C ALA A 83 6.24 17.41 1.32
N LYS A 84 5.54 18.19 2.15
CA LYS A 84 5.36 17.85 3.57
C LYS A 84 4.61 16.52 3.70
N ALA A 85 5.13 15.65 4.56
CA ALA A 85 4.47 14.43 4.97
C ALA A 85 3.23 14.77 5.82
N TYR A 86 2.21 13.93 5.78
CA TYR A 86 0.99 14.14 6.55
C TYR A 86 1.10 13.40 7.88
N ASN A 87 0.99 14.13 8.99
CA ASN A 87 1.12 13.54 10.33
C ASN A 87 -0.18 12.85 10.78
N SER A 88 -0.49 11.71 10.15
CA SER A 88 -1.74 10.97 10.34
C SER A 88 -1.96 10.59 11.81
N PRO A 89 -3.20 10.66 12.33
CA PRO A 89 -3.56 9.97 13.55
C PRO A 89 -3.53 8.46 13.30
N LEU A 90 -3.05 7.71 14.29
CA LEU A 90 -2.91 6.26 14.26
C LEU A 90 -3.32 5.68 15.62
N PHE A 91 -3.63 4.39 15.64
CA PHE A 91 -3.89 3.63 16.85
C PHE A 91 -2.78 2.61 17.12
N SER A 92 -2.59 2.28 18.40
CA SER A 92 -1.92 1.04 18.79
C SER A 92 -2.69 -0.18 18.30
N VAL A 93 -2.01 -1.32 18.20
CA VAL A 93 -2.61 -2.58 17.74
C VAL A 93 -3.69 -3.10 18.70
N ASP A 94 -3.60 -2.78 19.99
CA ASP A 94 -4.64 -3.09 20.98
C ASP A 94 -5.80 -2.07 21.01
N GLY A 95 -5.69 -1.00 20.21
CA GLY A 95 -6.72 0.04 20.07
C GLY A 95 -6.84 1.00 21.25
N LYS A 96 -5.95 0.93 22.25
CA LYS A 96 -6.04 1.75 23.47
C LYS A 96 -5.43 3.14 23.32
N ASP A 97 -4.32 3.24 22.58
CA ASP A 97 -3.59 4.49 22.44
C ASP A 97 -3.80 5.08 21.05
N CYS A 98 -3.93 6.41 20.99
CA CYS A 98 -3.92 7.17 19.75
C CYS A 98 -2.73 8.14 19.76
N PHE A 99 -1.97 8.14 18.67
CA PHE A 99 -0.77 8.96 18.50
C PHE A 99 -0.64 9.41 17.05
N ARG A 100 0.32 10.28 16.79
CA ARG A 100 0.65 10.77 15.46
C ARG A 100 1.75 9.95 14.82
N LEU A 101 1.71 9.83 13.50
CA LEU A 101 2.70 9.09 12.71
C LEU A 101 4.15 9.47 13.04
N PHE A 102 4.43 10.77 13.20
CA PHE A 102 5.80 11.25 13.45
C PHE A 102 6.33 10.89 14.84
N GLU A 103 5.46 10.48 15.78
CA GLU A 103 5.88 9.95 17.08
C GLU A 103 6.53 8.55 16.96
N LYS A 104 6.46 7.92 15.78
CA LYS A 104 7.14 6.65 15.47
C LYS A 104 8.53 6.83 14.88
N SER A 105 9.05 8.06 14.87
CA SER A 105 10.40 8.36 14.41
C SER A 105 11.18 9.13 15.45
N LYS A 106 12.45 8.77 15.60
CA LYS A 106 13.43 9.52 16.37
C LYS A 106 13.91 10.72 15.53
N LEU A 107 14.25 11.81 16.22
CA LEU A 107 14.65 13.05 15.55
C LEU A 107 15.83 12.85 14.59
N GLY A 108 15.71 13.40 13.37
CA GLY A 108 16.76 13.39 12.34
C GLY A 108 16.90 12.08 11.55
N ARG A 109 16.20 11.01 11.96
CA ARG A 109 16.24 9.71 11.30
C ARG A 109 15.15 9.59 10.24
N PRO A 110 15.40 8.86 9.14
CA PRO A 110 14.35 8.50 8.20
C PRO A 110 13.32 7.58 8.86
N LEU A 111 12.04 7.83 8.62
CA LEU A 111 10.92 6.94 8.94
C LEU A 111 10.46 6.25 7.65
N VAL A 112 10.65 4.94 7.58
CA VAL A 112 10.19 4.10 6.48
C VAL A 112 8.79 3.58 6.80
N LEU A 113 7.83 3.89 5.92
CA LEU A 113 6.47 3.37 6.02
C LEU A 113 6.34 2.08 5.22
N ARG A 114 5.80 1.06 5.91
CA ARG A 114 5.54 -0.30 5.45
C ARG A 114 6.83 -1.04 5.12
N ASP A 115 7.34 -1.86 6.03
CA ASP A 115 8.45 -2.74 5.71
C ASP A 115 8.43 -4.03 6.52
N PHE A 116 8.81 -5.13 5.87
CA PHE A 116 8.92 -6.45 6.45
C PHE A 116 10.27 -7.05 6.10
N GLY A 117 10.89 -7.74 7.06
CA GLY A 117 12.03 -8.61 6.78
C GLY A 117 13.39 -7.96 6.95
N GLU A 118 14.33 -8.32 6.07
CA GLU A 118 15.77 -8.12 6.27
C GLU A 118 16.19 -6.65 6.29
N ILE A 119 15.60 -5.81 5.44
CA ILE A 119 15.93 -4.38 5.37
C ILE A 119 15.70 -3.65 6.71
N VAL A 120 14.71 -4.07 7.51
CA VAL A 120 14.53 -3.54 8.86
C VAL A 120 15.75 -3.86 9.72
N ARG A 121 16.25 -5.09 9.65
CA ARG A 121 17.42 -5.53 10.43
C ARG A 121 18.70 -4.84 9.96
N ASP A 122 18.86 -4.68 8.65
CA ASP A 122 20.06 -4.12 8.05
C ASP A 122 20.25 -2.62 8.32
N PHE A 123 19.17 -1.88 8.54
CA PHE A 123 19.20 -0.41 8.67
C PHE A 123 18.54 0.11 9.96
N ALA A 124 18.27 -0.76 10.94
CA ALA A 124 17.67 -0.38 12.23
C ALA A 124 18.50 0.68 12.99
N ASP A 125 19.82 0.66 12.77
CA ASP A 125 20.80 1.56 13.35
C ASP A 125 20.71 2.98 12.79
N ILE A 126 20.18 3.19 11.57
CA ILE A 126 20.10 4.51 10.92
C ILE A 126 18.69 5.00 10.58
N ALA A 127 17.69 4.11 10.53
CA ALA A 127 16.30 4.42 10.18
C ALA A 127 15.29 3.74 11.10
N ASP A 128 14.13 4.37 11.25
CA ASP A 128 12.99 3.81 11.98
C ASP A 128 11.97 3.25 10.99
N PHE A 129 11.32 2.15 11.35
CA PHE A 129 10.41 1.40 10.48
C PHE A 129 9.05 1.24 11.15
N VAL A 130 7.98 1.53 10.41
CA VAL A 130 6.61 1.37 10.90
C VAL A 130 5.71 0.81 9.82
N ILE A 131 4.91 -0.20 10.18
CA ILE A 131 3.77 -0.65 9.39
C ILE A 131 2.53 0.11 9.86
N VAL A 132 1.81 0.71 8.93
CA VAL A 132 0.47 1.23 9.15
C VAL A 132 -0.52 0.26 8.53
N TYR A 133 -1.25 -0.48 9.37
CA TYR A 133 -2.31 -1.38 8.94
C TYR A 133 -3.53 -0.56 8.47
N ILE A 134 -3.91 -0.71 7.21
CA ILE A 134 -4.99 0.04 6.56
C ILE A 134 -6.19 -0.87 6.29
N GLU A 135 -7.11 -0.46 5.42
CA GLU A 135 -8.21 -1.32 4.97
C GLU A 135 -7.72 -2.56 4.20
N GLU A 136 -8.49 -3.65 4.25
CA GLU A 136 -8.21 -4.87 3.48
C GLU A 136 -8.23 -4.60 1.97
N ALA A 137 -7.21 -5.06 1.27
CA ALA A 137 -7.20 -5.05 -0.20
C ALA A 137 -8.22 -6.05 -0.77
N HIS A 138 -8.39 -7.20 -0.11
CA HIS A 138 -9.24 -8.31 -0.52
C HIS A 138 -10.17 -8.78 0.61
N PRO A 139 -11.14 -7.96 1.05
CA PRO A 139 -12.03 -8.33 2.13
C PRO A 139 -12.96 -9.48 1.72
N SER A 140 -13.29 -10.36 2.67
CA SER A 140 -14.11 -11.56 2.42
C SER A 140 -15.57 -11.27 2.03
N ASP A 141 -16.08 -10.10 2.40
CA ASP A 141 -17.41 -9.58 1.99
C ASP A 141 -17.32 -8.60 0.80
N GLY A 142 -16.20 -8.61 0.06
CA GLY A 142 -15.96 -7.80 -1.12
C GLY A 142 -15.20 -8.56 -2.21
N TRP A 143 -14.17 -7.94 -2.77
CA TRP A 143 -13.34 -8.58 -3.82
C TRP A 143 -12.35 -9.56 -3.18
N ALA A 144 -12.85 -10.73 -2.78
CA ALA A 144 -12.10 -11.75 -2.08
C ALA A 144 -11.26 -12.65 -3.00
N LEU A 145 -10.20 -13.23 -2.43
CA LEU A 145 -9.42 -14.32 -3.01
C LEU A 145 -9.72 -15.59 -2.19
N LYS A 146 -9.88 -16.76 -2.83
CA LYS A 146 -10.33 -17.98 -2.13
C LYS A 146 -9.38 -18.46 -1.04
N ASN A 147 -8.07 -18.48 -1.31
CA ASN A 147 -7.04 -18.93 -0.38
C ASN A 147 -6.36 -17.75 0.33
N ASN A 148 -7.17 -16.88 0.94
CA ASN A 148 -6.69 -15.70 1.66
C ASN A 148 -7.33 -15.61 3.05
N TYR A 149 -6.83 -14.68 3.87
CA TYR A 149 -7.43 -14.39 5.16
C TYR A 149 -8.92 -14.03 5.03
N ASN A 150 -9.76 -14.70 5.81
CA ASN A 150 -11.19 -14.45 5.84
C ASN A 150 -11.52 -13.26 6.76
N ILE A 151 -11.12 -12.06 6.34
CA ILE A 151 -11.33 -10.81 7.08
C ILE A 151 -12.32 -9.95 6.29
N PRO A 152 -13.51 -9.62 6.83
CA PRO A 152 -14.45 -8.72 6.16
C PRO A 152 -13.95 -7.28 6.21
N LYS A 153 -14.59 -6.37 5.46
CA LYS A 153 -14.35 -4.95 5.63
C LYS A 153 -14.59 -4.54 7.09
N HIS A 154 -13.60 -3.90 7.68
CA HIS A 154 -13.71 -3.34 9.02
C HIS A 154 -14.82 -2.27 9.07
N ARG A 155 -15.73 -2.41 10.02
CA ARG A 155 -16.81 -1.46 10.32
C ARG A 155 -16.49 -0.62 11.55
N THR A 156 -15.59 -1.12 12.40
CA THR A 156 -15.18 -0.48 13.65
C THR A 156 -13.65 -0.49 13.79
N GLN A 157 -13.12 0.41 14.63
CA GLN A 157 -11.68 0.42 14.93
C GLN A 157 -11.24 -0.88 15.58
N ALA A 158 -12.08 -1.48 16.43
CA ALA A 158 -11.80 -2.76 17.08
C ALA A 158 -11.62 -3.91 16.07
N GLU A 159 -12.45 -3.98 15.04
CA GLU A 159 -12.30 -4.97 13.96
C GLU A 159 -10.98 -4.77 13.20
N ARG A 160 -10.62 -3.53 12.88
CA ARG A 160 -9.35 -3.22 12.19
C ARG A 160 -8.13 -3.54 13.06
N CYS A 161 -8.21 -3.26 14.37
CA CYS A 161 -7.18 -3.62 15.34
C CYS A 161 -7.05 -5.15 15.49
N ALA A 162 -8.15 -5.90 15.49
CA ALA A 162 -8.11 -7.37 15.52
C ALA A 162 -7.42 -7.96 14.27
N ALA A 163 -7.67 -7.40 13.08
CA ALA A 163 -6.96 -7.78 11.86
C ALA A 163 -5.46 -7.44 11.95
N ALA A 164 -5.11 -6.27 12.50
CA ALA A 164 -3.72 -5.89 12.73
C ALA A 164 -3.01 -6.78 13.77
N GLN A 165 -3.74 -7.33 14.75
CA GLN A 165 -3.20 -8.31 15.71
C GLN A 165 -2.81 -9.61 15.02
N LEU A 166 -3.57 -10.05 14.01
CA LEU A 166 -3.20 -11.19 13.19
C LEU A 166 -1.92 -10.92 12.38
N LEU A 167 -1.73 -9.70 11.87
CA LEU A 167 -0.44 -9.33 11.27
C LEU A 167 0.69 -9.39 12.31
N LEU A 168 0.45 -8.87 13.52
CA LEU A 168 1.44 -8.85 14.59
C LEU A 168 1.85 -10.26 15.04
N SER A 169 0.95 -11.25 14.99
CA SER A 169 1.26 -12.64 15.36
C SER A 169 2.27 -13.31 14.42
N HIS A 170 2.55 -12.71 13.25
CA HIS A 170 3.62 -13.14 12.34
C HIS A 170 5.00 -12.58 12.74
N ASN A 171 5.10 -11.90 13.89
CA ASN A 171 6.33 -11.33 14.45
C ASN A 171 7.10 -10.45 13.45
N PRO A 172 6.47 -9.42 12.86
CA PRO A 172 7.19 -8.49 11.99
C PRO A 172 8.32 -7.80 12.77
N PRO A 173 9.48 -7.55 12.14
CA PRO A 173 10.66 -7.00 12.83
C PRO A 173 10.55 -5.50 13.16
N CYS A 174 9.39 -4.87 12.91
CA CYS A 174 9.17 -3.44 13.10
C CYS A 174 7.84 -3.16 13.80
N THR A 175 7.62 -1.89 14.15
CA THR A 175 6.40 -1.48 14.86
C THR A 175 5.18 -1.58 13.94
N VAL A 176 4.13 -2.25 14.40
CA VAL A 176 2.81 -2.23 13.74
C VAL A 176 1.93 -1.19 14.42
N THR A 177 1.24 -0.39 13.61
CA THR A 177 0.25 0.60 14.00
C THR A 177 -0.99 0.45 13.12
N VAL A 178 -2.10 1.07 13.48
CA VAL A 178 -3.37 0.90 12.78
C VAL A 178 -3.89 2.26 12.31
N ASP A 179 -4.31 2.37 11.06
CA ASP A 179 -4.98 3.57 10.57
C ASP A 179 -6.35 3.73 11.23
N THR A 180 -6.81 4.97 11.30
CA THR A 180 -8.16 5.29 11.78
C THR A 180 -9.23 4.77 10.83
N MET A 181 -10.45 4.53 11.33
CA MET A 181 -11.61 4.22 10.48
C MET A 181 -11.99 5.31 9.46
N LEU A 182 -11.45 6.53 9.59
CA LEU A 182 -11.56 7.58 8.57
C LEU A 182 -10.54 7.43 7.43
N ASP A 183 -9.73 6.36 7.45
CA ASP A 183 -8.68 6.06 6.47
C ASP A 183 -7.69 7.24 6.32
N ALA A 184 -7.40 7.95 7.41
CA ALA A 184 -6.65 9.20 7.38
C ALA A 184 -5.25 9.02 6.76
N ALA A 185 -4.52 7.96 7.13
CA ALA A 185 -3.23 7.65 6.54
C ALA A 185 -3.38 7.14 5.10
N ASN A 186 -4.30 6.21 4.86
CA ASN A 186 -4.51 5.66 3.52
C ASN A 186 -4.90 6.73 2.49
N LEU A 187 -5.81 7.63 2.83
CA LEU A 187 -6.22 8.77 1.98
C LEU A 187 -5.07 9.77 1.78
N ALA A 188 -4.28 10.04 2.82
CA ALA A 188 -3.19 10.99 2.71
C ALA A 188 -2.06 10.47 1.82
N TYR A 189 -1.74 9.19 1.93
CA TYR A 189 -0.59 8.55 1.28
C TYR A 189 -0.96 7.74 0.02
N GLY A 190 -2.25 7.55 -0.28
CA GLY A 190 -2.72 6.67 -1.34
C GLY A 190 -2.07 5.28 -1.20
N ALA A 191 -2.23 4.68 -0.02
CA ALA A 191 -1.42 3.55 0.43
C ALA A 191 -1.97 2.19 -0.03
N SER A 192 -3.27 2.08 -0.31
CA SER A 192 -3.87 0.85 -0.85
C SER A 192 -3.44 0.55 -2.30
N PRO A 193 -3.31 -0.73 -2.67
CA PRO A 193 -3.39 -1.91 -1.77
C PRO A 193 -2.15 -1.99 -0.87
N GLU A 194 -1.02 -1.49 -1.37
CA GLU A 194 0.22 -1.37 -0.64
C GLU A 194 1.14 -0.30 -1.21
N ARG A 195 1.97 0.31 -0.35
CA ARG A 195 2.92 1.35 -0.76
C ARG A 195 4.03 1.61 0.25
N PHE A 196 5.23 1.89 -0.28
CA PHE A 196 6.36 2.40 0.50
C PHE A 196 6.42 3.92 0.52
N TYR A 197 6.87 4.46 1.64
CA TYR A 197 7.32 5.85 1.75
C TYR A 197 8.56 5.93 2.63
N ILE A 198 9.42 6.92 2.38
CA ILE A 198 10.43 7.35 3.36
C ILE A 198 10.16 8.81 3.67
N ILE A 199 10.04 9.09 4.96
CA ILE A 199 9.82 10.42 5.51
C ILE A 199 11.09 10.84 6.25
N ARG A 200 11.56 12.05 6.02
CA ARG A 200 12.66 12.65 6.79
C ARG A 200 12.41 14.14 6.93
N ASP A 201 12.65 14.67 8.13
CA ASP A 201 12.44 16.09 8.43
C ASP A 201 11.02 16.58 8.02
N SER A 202 10.01 15.75 8.32
CA SER A 202 8.60 15.97 7.96
C SER A 202 8.34 16.13 6.45
N LYS A 203 9.23 15.66 5.58
CA LYS A 203 9.06 15.68 4.12
C LYS A 203 9.11 14.26 3.55
N ILE A 204 8.39 14.07 2.44
CA ILE A 204 8.47 12.83 1.65
C ILE A 204 9.76 12.86 0.84
N VAL A 205 10.72 12.00 1.21
CA VAL A 205 12.02 11.88 0.53
C VAL A 205 12.09 10.67 -0.40
N TYR A 206 11.14 9.75 -0.26
CA TYR A 206 10.86 8.68 -1.22
C TYR A 206 9.36 8.35 -1.21
N GLN A 207 8.83 8.05 -2.38
CA GLN A 207 7.44 7.63 -2.58
C GLN A 207 7.43 6.49 -3.60
N GLY A 208 7.08 5.29 -3.16
CA GLY A 208 6.91 4.14 -4.04
C GLY A 208 5.74 4.34 -5.02
N GLY A 209 5.76 3.62 -6.14
CA GLY A 209 4.59 3.52 -7.00
C GLY A 209 3.46 2.71 -6.34
N PRO A 210 2.26 2.67 -6.94
CA PRO A 210 1.17 1.84 -6.42
C PRO A 210 1.52 0.35 -6.53
N GLY A 211 1.34 -0.40 -5.44
CA GLY A 211 1.48 -1.86 -5.46
C GLY A 211 0.32 -2.57 -6.17
N PRO A 212 0.49 -3.85 -6.53
CA PRO A 212 1.71 -4.64 -6.38
C PRO A 212 2.78 -4.30 -7.44
N MET A 213 2.37 -3.71 -8.55
CA MET A 213 3.19 -3.45 -9.75
C MET A 213 4.49 -2.70 -9.50
N SER A 214 4.46 -1.74 -8.59
CA SER A 214 5.60 -0.88 -8.27
C SER A 214 6.11 -1.09 -6.84
N TYR A 215 5.80 -2.26 -6.25
CA TYR A 215 6.32 -2.66 -4.96
C TYR A 215 7.79 -3.06 -5.11
N ASN A 216 8.70 -2.15 -4.77
CA ASN A 216 10.13 -2.35 -4.99
C ASN A 216 10.92 -2.06 -3.70
N VAL A 217 11.24 -3.12 -2.95
CA VAL A 217 12.10 -3.05 -1.74
C VAL A 217 13.51 -2.58 -2.10
N ASN A 218 14.01 -2.88 -3.30
CA ASN A 218 15.37 -2.52 -3.71
C ASN A 218 15.54 -1.01 -3.86
N GLU A 219 14.50 -0.29 -4.26
CA GLU A 219 14.53 1.18 -4.28
C GLU A 219 14.62 1.78 -2.88
N VAL A 220 13.91 1.20 -1.91
CA VAL A 220 13.99 1.59 -0.49
C VAL A 220 15.40 1.32 0.04
N ARG A 221 15.94 0.11 -0.22
CA ARG A 221 17.30 -0.27 0.17
C ARG A 221 18.35 0.67 -0.43
N ALA A 222 18.31 0.91 -1.73
CA ALA A 222 19.24 1.81 -2.40
C ALA A 222 19.20 3.24 -1.84
N TRP A 223 18.01 3.72 -1.46
CA TRP A 223 17.88 5.01 -0.79
C TRP A 223 18.57 5.01 0.59
N LEU A 224 18.37 3.96 1.39
CA LEU A 224 18.96 3.82 2.73
C LEU A 224 20.49 3.65 2.67
N GLU A 225 21.02 2.89 1.71
CA GLU A 225 22.46 2.74 1.49
C GLU A 225 23.13 4.08 1.14
N ASN A 226 22.50 4.85 0.24
CA ASN A 226 22.98 6.19 -0.11
C ASN A 226 22.95 7.12 1.11
N TYR A 227 21.89 7.04 1.92
CA TYR A 227 21.79 7.80 3.16
C TYR A 227 22.90 7.43 4.17
N ALA A 228 23.16 6.14 4.36
CA ALA A 228 24.24 5.63 5.22
C ALA A 228 25.62 6.13 4.75
N GLY A 229 25.89 6.07 3.45
CA GLY A 229 27.14 6.57 2.86
C GLY A 229 27.37 8.05 3.16
N LYS A 230 26.32 8.89 3.10
CA LYS A 230 26.38 10.32 3.42
C LYS A 230 26.61 10.61 4.90
N LEU A 231 26.08 9.78 5.80
CA LEU A 231 26.37 9.91 7.24
C LEU A 231 27.85 9.64 7.53
N SER A 232 28.38 8.56 6.95
CA SER A 232 29.77 8.14 7.10
C SER A 232 30.79 9.11 6.51
N SER A 233 30.41 9.92 5.52
CA SER A 233 31.28 10.98 4.97
C SER A 233 31.24 12.26 5.82
N LYS A 234 30.11 12.55 6.48
CA LYS A 234 29.96 13.73 7.35
C LYS A 234 30.76 13.60 8.64
N GLY A 235 30.77 12.41 9.25
CA GLY A 235 31.54 12.14 10.48
C GLY A 235 33.05 11.98 10.29
N ARG A 236 33.57 12.04 9.05
CA ARG A 236 35.01 11.99 8.73
C ARG A 236 35.60 13.36 8.35
N GLY A 237 34.77 14.40 8.29
CA GLY A 237 35.16 15.77 7.92
C GLY A 237 35.05 16.78 9.06
N GLU A 238 34.79 16.31 10.28
CA GLU A 238 34.88 17.04 11.56
C GLU A 238 36.06 16.47 12.37
#